data_AF-A0A0R3LXS1-F1
#
_entry.id   AF-A0A0R3LXS1-F1
#
_cell.length_a   1.000
_cell.length_b   1.000
_cell.length_c   1.000
_cell.angle_alpha   90.00
_cell.angle_beta   90.00
_cell.angle_gamma   90.00
#
_symmetry.space_group_name_H-M   'P 1'
#
loop_
_entity.id
_entity.type
_entity.pdbx_description
1 polymer ?
#
loop_
_entity_poly.entity_id
_entity_poly.type
_entity_poly.pdbx_seq_one_letter_code
_entity_poly.pdbx_strand_id
1 'polypeptide(L)'
;MVTTYAISVRSLGSDFEGVRVKASYLAASNGCQFWWKPQPTDWHDFIFTNHNVAILFVGFLLSDIVGSSVERIKFVFVSPDEVRLFANHCVYIRSIYEYARRLFSQSNEAERAAMKSVAPYFFEDLAQVFAEFVILAACRVTDPWTGRRGSENFVIELFTNAFVRVAPLHRKLTQLQSSMDEHRSRIEKARHKLTAHADRETIMSGEPLGAATWSQWEQFWKDLGDFVSLVHEQVFDSSFDIRAAMVRGDAEMVLKKLQA
;
A
#
# COMPACT_ATOMS: atom_id res chain seq x y z
N MET A 1 -3.15 -0.89 24.92
CA MET A 1 -3.55 -2.11 24.19
C MET A 1 -2.25 -2.84 23.88
N VAL A 2 -2.08 -4.13 24.21
CA VAL A 2 -0.81 -4.84 23.94
C VAL A 2 -0.80 -5.28 22.48
N THR A 3 0.23 -4.93 21.72
CA THR A 3 0.40 -5.38 20.32
C THR A 3 0.52 -6.90 20.27
N THR A 4 -0.22 -7.54 19.37
CA THR A 4 -0.24 -9.00 19.24
C THR A 4 0.13 -9.44 17.84
N TYR A 5 0.95 -10.48 17.75
CA TYR A 5 1.43 -11.11 16.54
C TYR A 5 0.86 -12.51 16.46
N ALA A 6 0.00 -12.77 15.49
CA ALA A 6 -0.65 -14.05 15.37
C ALA A 6 -0.33 -14.81 14.09
N ILE A 7 -0.13 -16.10 14.27
CA ILE A 7 0.28 -17.05 13.25
C ILE A 7 -0.82 -18.08 13.18
N SER A 8 -1.54 -18.10 12.07
CA SER A 8 -2.58 -19.08 11.81
C SER A 8 -1.95 -20.28 11.12
N VAL A 9 -2.24 -21.48 11.62
CA VAL A 9 -1.76 -22.74 11.02
C VAL A 9 -2.95 -23.65 10.78
N ARG A 10 -3.00 -24.27 9.61
CA ARG A 10 -4.07 -25.17 9.19
C ARG A 10 -3.67 -26.63 9.29
N SER A 11 -4.62 -27.47 9.68
CA SER A 11 -4.48 -28.93 9.60
C SER A 11 -3.32 -29.44 10.40
N LEU A 12 -3.29 -29.08 11.69
CA LEU A 12 -2.29 -29.57 12.62
C LEU A 12 -2.54 -31.03 13.04
N GLY A 13 -3.79 -31.51 13.05
CA GLY A 13 -4.08 -32.92 13.37
C GLY A 13 -3.39 -33.38 14.66
N SER A 14 -2.60 -34.46 14.58
CA SER A 14 -1.80 -34.97 15.70
C SER A 14 -0.65 -34.05 16.14
N ASP A 15 -0.19 -33.15 15.27
CA ASP A 15 0.93 -32.25 15.54
C ASP A 15 0.51 -31.07 16.44
N PHE A 16 -0.80 -30.84 16.60
CA PHE A 16 -1.34 -29.69 17.32
C PHE A 16 -0.69 -29.47 18.68
N GLU A 17 -0.62 -30.53 19.49
CA GLU A 17 -0.11 -30.42 20.85
C GLU A 17 1.39 -30.12 20.88
N GLY A 18 2.17 -30.73 19.97
CA GLY A 18 3.59 -30.42 19.83
C GLY A 18 3.83 -28.97 19.44
N VAL A 19 3.04 -28.45 18.50
CA VAL A 19 3.08 -27.05 18.07
C VAL A 19 2.72 -26.09 19.21
N ARG A 20 1.65 -26.41 19.96
CA ARG A 20 1.20 -25.61 21.11
C ARG A 20 2.24 -25.57 22.23
N VAL A 21 2.85 -26.71 22.55
CA VAL A 21 3.92 -26.80 23.55
C VAL A 21 5.14 -25.98 23.11
N LYS A 22 5.54 -26.07 21.84
CA LYS A 22 6.66 -25.28 21.31
C LYS A 22 6.38 -23.78 21.35
N ALA A 23 5.19 -23.34 20.97
CA ALA A 23 4.77 -21.94 21.06
C ALA A 23 4.85 -21.42 22.51
N SER A 24 4.31 -22.20 23.46
CA SER A 24 4.36 -21.88 24.88
C SER A 24 5.80 -21.80 25.40
N TYR A 25 6.67 -22.73 25.00
CA TYR A 25 8.09 -22.74 25.37
C TYR A 25 8.82 -21.50 24.86
N LEU A 26 8.66 -21.17 23.58
CA LEU A 26 9.27 -19.98 22.97
C LEU A 26 8.80 -18.71 23.66
N ALA A 27 7.52 -18.63 24.01
CA ALA A 27 6.96 -17.48 24.71
C ALA A 27 7.54 -17.32 26.12
N ALA A 28 7.53 -18.38 26.93
CA ALA A 28 8.06 -18.36 28.29
C ALA A 28 9.56 -18.02 28.33
N SER A 29 10.35 -18.62 27.43
CA SER A 29 11.81 -18.42 27.37
C SER A 29 12.22 -17.00 26.98
N ASN A 30 11.30 -16.21 26.41
CA ASN A 30 11.56 -14.86 25.91
C ASN A 30 10.70 -13.79 26.61
N GLY A 31 10.08 -14.12 27.76
CA GLY A 31 9.23 -13.17 28.49
C GLY A 31 8.03 -12.66 27.70
N CYS A 32 7.50 -13.47 26.78
CA CYS A 32 6.38 -13.14 25.90
C CYS A 32 5.09 -13.78 26.42
N GLN A 33 3.97 -13.06 26.34
CA GLN A 33 2.67 -13.68 26.57
C GLN A 33 2.26 -14.46 25.33
N PHE A 34 1.65 -15.63 25.55
CA PHE A 34 1.17 -16.51 24.50
C PHE A 34 -0.19 -17.07 24.84
N TRP A 35 -1.06 -17.13 23.83
CA TRP A 35 -2.29 -17.88 23.86
C TRP A 35 -2.63 -18.34 22.45
N TRP A 36 -3.60 -19.25 22.35
CA TRP A 36 -4.07 -19.73 21.06
C TRP A 36 -5.59 -19.78 21.04
N LYS A 37 -6.18 -19.82 19.84
CA LYS A 37 -7.61 -20.07 19.66
C LYS A 37 -7.89 -20.86 18.38
N PRO A 38 -8.90 -21.75 18.38
CA PRO A 38 -9.36 -22.40 17.15
C PRO A 38 -10.07 -21.39 16.23
N GLN A 39 -10.06 -21.67 14.94
CA GLN A 39 -10.71 -20.91 13.86
C GLN A 39 -11.52 -21.86 12.97
N PRO A 40 -12.50 -21.36 12.18
CA PRO A 40 -13.24 -22.18 11.22
C PRO A 40 -12.31 -22.93 10.25
N THR A 41 -12.79 -24.04 9.68
CA THR A 41 -12.09 -24.77 8.60
C THR A 41 -10.70 -25.29 8.97
N ASP A 42 -10.53 -25.73 10.23
CA ASP A 42 -9.34 -26.42 10.74
C ASP A 42 -8.09 -25.52 10.85
N TRP A 43 -8.31 -24.23 11.15
CA TRP A 43 -7.25 -23.27 11.43
C TRP A 43 -7.05 -23.08 12.94
N HIS A 44 -5.83 -22.82 13.36
CA HIS A 44 -5.45 -22.52 14.74
C HIS A 44 -4.58 -21.28 14.79
N ASP A 45 -4.99 -20.29 15.56
CA ASP A 45 -4.22 -19.07 15.78
C ASP A 45 -3.30 -19.21 16.98
N PHE A 46 -2.00 -18.99 16.78
CA PHE A 46 -0.99 -18.89 17.83
C PHE A 46 -0.59 -17.42 17.97
N ILE A 47 -0.84 -16.83 19.13
CA ILE A 47 -0.79 -15.38 19.33
C ILE A 47 0.26 -15.03 20.37
N PHE A 48 1.17 -14.13 20.00
CA PHE A 48 2.33 -13.71 20.78
C PHE A 48 2.29 -12.20 21.02
N THR A 49 2.82 -11.70 22.14
CA THR A 49 2.99 -10.26 22.38
C THR A 49 4.38 -9.75 21.98
N ASN A 50 5.24 -10.62 21.44
CA ASN A 50 6.60 -10.30 21.02
C ASN A 50 6.80 -10.76 19.56
N HIS A 51 7.20 -9.82 18.71
CA HIS A 51 7.42 -10.05 17.28
C HIS A 51 8.51 -11.09 17.00
N ASN A 52 9.64 -11.00 17.71
CA ASN A 52 10.77 -11.91 17.51
C ASN A 52 10.38 -13.35 17.88
N VAL A 53 9.56 -13.53 18.92
CA VAL A 53 9.04 -14.84 19.31
C VAL A 53 8.09 -15.39 18.24
N ALA A 54 7.23 -14.55 17.66
CA ALA A 54 6.38 -14.93 16.55
C ALA A 54 7.24 -15.37 15.34
N ILE A 55 8.28 -14.62 14.97
CA ILE A 55 9.22 -15.00 13.89
C ILE A 55 9.89 -16.35 14.18
N LEU A 56 10.40 -16.56 15.40
CA LEU A 56 11.00 -17.84 15.80
C LEU A 56 10.01 -19.00 15.69
N PHE A 57 8.74 -18.76 16.04
CA PHE A 57 7.69 -19.74 15.90
C PHE A 57 7.35 -20.03 14.43
N VAL A 58 7.29 -19.01 13.56
CA VAL A 58 7.18 -19.22 12.10
C VAL A 58 8.32 -20.10 11.60
N GLY A 59 9.56 -19.80 12.01
CA GLY A 59 10.73 -20.60 11.64
C GLY A 59 10.56 -22.07 12.00
N PHE A 60 10.15 -22.36 13.24
CA PHE A 60 9.83 -23.72 13.70
C PHE A 60 8.72 -24.37 12.87
N LEU A 61 7.62 -23.65 12.59
CA LEU A 61 6.53 -24.21 11.81
C LEU A 61 6.98 -24.60 10.39
N LEU A 62 7.78 -23.75 9.76
CA LEU A 62 8.33 -24.01 8.42
C LEU A 62 9.33 -25.17 8.42
N SER A 63 10.18 -25.31 9.43
CA SER A 63 11.16 -26.39 9.50
C SER A 63 10.57 -27.74 9.89
N ASP A 64 9.66 -27.77 10.87
CA ASP A 64 9.30 -28.99 11.57
C ASP A 64 7.86 -29.47 11.32
N ILE A 65 6.97 -28.60 10.84
CA ILE A 65 5.52 -28.88 10.82
C ILE A 65 4.92 -28.86 9.41
N VAL A 66 5.14 -27.77 8.67
CA VAL A 66 4.54 -27.62 7.33
C VAL A 66 5.51 -27.86 6.19
N GLY A 67 6.82 -27.87 6.46
CA GLY A 67 7.85 -27.97 5.43
C GLY A 67 7.67 -26.87 4.38
N SER A 68 7.69 -27.24 3.10
CA SER A 68 7.48 -26.32 1.98
C SER A 68 6.02 -25.93 1.73
N SER A 69 5.05 -26.47 2.49
CA SER A 69 3.61 -26.22 2.29
C SER A 69 3.17 -24.90 2.92
N VAL A 70 3.61 -23.78 2.34
CA VAL A 70 3.25 -22.41 2.76
C VAL A 70 1.74 -22.16 2.81
N GLU A 71 0.93 -22.90 2.06
CA GLU A 71 -0.55 -22.80 2.11
C GLU A 71 -1.17 -23.22 3.45
N ARG A 72 -0.43 -23.97 4.29
CA ARG A 72 -0.86 -24.40 5.64
C ARG A 72 -0.56 -23.36 6.71
N ILE A 73 0.10 -22.25 6.39
CA ILE A 73 0.41 -21.18 7.33
C ILE A 73 -0.09 -19.86 6.77
N LYS A 74 -0.68 -19.04 7.64
CA LYS A 74 -0.98 -17.63 7.38
C LYS A 74 -0.42 -16.81 8.52
N PHE A 75 0.54 -15.95 8.20
CA PHE A 75 0.89 -14.81 9.03
C PHE A 75 1.00 -13.61 8.11
N VAL A 76 0.34 -12.52 8.45
CA VAL A 76 0.63 -11.22 7.83
C VAL A 76 1.11 -10.34 8.96
N PHE A 77 2.43 -10.23 9.06
CA PHE A 77 3.07 -9.28 9.95
C PHE A 77 3.62 -8.16 9.10
N VAL A 78 3.35 -6.94 9.52
CA VAL A 78 4.09 -5.78 9.05
C VAL A 78 4.93 -5.29 10.21
N SER A 79 6.24 -5.23 9.97
CA SER A 79 7.18 -4.61 10.89
C SER A 79 7.00 -3.08 10.90
N PRO A 80 7.47 -2.40 11.95
CA PRO A 80 7.50 -0.94 11.95
C PRO A 80 8.24 -0.35 10.75
N ASP A 81 9.33 -0.98 10.31
CA ASP A 81 10.10 -0.48 9.16
C ASP A 81 9.33 -0.66 7.86
N GLU A 82 8.55 -1.73 7.70
CA GLU A 82 7.63 -1.86 6.58
C GLU A 82 6.57 -0.76 6.58
N VAL A 83 5.98 -0.43 7.73
CA VAL A 83 5.03 0.69 7.80
C VAL A 83 5.68 2.02 7.40
N ARG A 84 6.93 2.28 7.82
CA ARG A 84 7.68 3.49 7.43
C ARG A 84 7.98 3.52 5.94
N LEU A 85 8.47 2.42 5.39
CA LEU A 85 8.78 2.32 3.96
C LEU A 85 7.52 2.54 3.13
N PHE A 86 6.38 2.00 3.56
CA PHE A 86 5.12 2.17 2.86
C PHE A 86 4.64 3.62 2.93
N ALA A 87 4.65 4.22 4.11
CA ALA A 87 4.30 5.62 4.30
C ALA A 87 5.18 6.55 3.44
N ASN A 88 6.49 6.31 3.40
CA ASN A 88 7.43 7.06 2.56
C ASN A 88 7.16 6.87 1.06
N HIS A 89 6.80 5.65 0.64
CA HIS A 89 6.39 5.41 -0.74
C HIS A 89 5.12 6.20 -1.09
N CYS A 90 4.13 6.23 -0.20
CA CYS A 90 2.91 7.02 -0.34
C CYS A 90 3.20 8.53 -0.42
N VAL A 91 4.13 9.04 0.39
CA VAL A 91 4.62 10.44 0.30
C VAL A 91 5.20 10.72 -1.07
N TYR A 92 6.04 9.83 -1.59
CA TYR A 92 6.66 10.00 -2.90
C TYR A 92 5.60 10.07 -4.01
N ILE A 93 4.70 9.10 -4.11
CA ILE A 93 3.69 9.08 -5.18
C ILE A 93 2.70 10.25 -5.05
N ARG A 94 2.34 10.64 -3.82
CA ARG A 94 1.51 11.84 -3.58
C ARG A 94 2.23 13.11 -4.02
N SER A 95 3.54 13.19 -3.79
CA SER A 95 4.34 14.34 -4.18
C SER A 95 4.37 14.53 -5.69
N ILE A 96 4.53 13.43 -6.43
CA ILE A 96 4.46 13.46 -7.91
C ILE A 96 3.09 13.93 -8.40
N TYR A 97 2.00 13.47 -7.78
CA TYR A 97 0.67 13.98 -8.10
C TYR A 97 0.51 15.48 -7.83
N GLU A 98 1.06 16.00 -6.72
CA GLU A 98 1.00 17.43 -6.40
C GLU A 98 1.82 18.28 -7.39
N TYR A 99 2.97 17.80 -7.87
CA TYR A 99 3.70 18.44 -8.95
C TYR A 99 2.86 18.53 -10.22
N ALA A 100 2.29 17.41 -10.67
CA ALA A 100 1.45 17.35 -11.86
C ALA A 100 0.26 18.29 -11.75
N ARG A 101 -0.40 18.29 -10.58
CA ARG A 101 -1.57 19.13 -10.31
C ARG A 101 -1.19 20.61 -10.33
N ARG A 102 -0.11 21.02 -9.66
CA ARG A 102 0.29 22.43 -9.61
C ARG A 102 0.74 22.98 -10.96
N LEU A 103 1.55 22.20 -11.71
CA LEU A 103 2.11 22.62 -12.99
C LEU A 103 1.08 22.64 -14.11
N PHE A 104 0.23 21.61 -14.21
CA PHE A 104 -0.60 21.42 -15.41
C PHE A 104 -2.10 21.65 -15.16
N SER A 105 -2.62 21.25 -14.01
CA SER A 105 -4.06 21.40 -13.70
C SER A 105 -4.38 22.78 -13.13
N GLN A 106 -3.55 23.27 -12.21
CA GLN A 106 -3.77 24.52 -11.47
C GLN A 106 -2.98 25.70 -12.02
N SER A 107 -2.26 25.53 -13.13
CA SER A 107 -1.58 26.66 -13.74
C SER A 107 -2.56 27.69 -14.30
N ASN A 108 -2.16 28.96 -14.26
CA ASN A 108 -2.91 30.04 -14.92
C ASN A 108 -2.47 30.22 -16.40
N GLU A 109 -3.14 31.11 -17.12
CA GLU A 109 -2.84 31.36 -18.54
C GLU A 109 -1.43 31.88 -18.78
N ALA A 110 -0.93 32.79 -17.93
CA ALA A 110 0.43 33.32 -18.04
C ALA A 110 1.49 32.24 -17.77
N GLU A 111 1.27 31.38 -16.79
CA GLU A 111 2.13 30.22 -16.50
C GLU A 111 2.17 29.24 -17.67
N ARG A 112 1.00 28.93 -18.27
CA ARG A 112 0.93 28.09 -19.48
C ARG A 112 1.63 28.72 -20.67
N ALA A 113 1.46 30.03 -20.88
CA ALA A 113 2.14 30.76 -21.94
C ALA A 113 3.67 30.73 -21.77
N ALA A 114 4.15 30.89 -20.53
CA ALA A 114 5.58 30.80 -20.20
C ALA A 114 6.16 29.40 -20.44
N MET A 115 5.48 28.34 -20.00
CA MET A 115 5.90 26.96 -20.31
C MET A 115 5.99 26.73 -21.83
N LYS A 116 4.98 27.21 -22.58
CA LYS A 116 4.92 27.07 -24.04
C LYS A 116 6.00 27.90 -24.76
N SER A 117 6.38 29.06 -24.24
CA SER A 117 7.41 29.91 -24.86
C SER A 117 8.82 29.38 -24.61
N VAL A 118 9.07 28.77 -23.45
CA VAL A 118 10.39 28.25 -23.06
C VAL A 118 10.69 26.91 -23.75
N ALA A 119 9.81 25.92 -23.62
CA ALA A 119 10.05 24.58 -24.14
C ALA A 119 8.74 23.81 -24.34
N PRO A 120 7.97 24.09 -25.41
CA PRO A 120 6.60 23.58 -25.56
C PRO A 120 6.52 22.05 -25.53
N TYR A 121 7.39 21.36 -26.28
CA TYR A 121 7.40 19.90 -26.32
C TYR A 121 7.84 19.27 -25.00
N PHE A 122 8.81 19.87 -24.31
CA PHE A 122 9.26 19.36 -23.01
C PHE A 122 8.13 19.34 -21.98
N PHE A 123 7.33 20.42 -21.89
CA PHE A 123 6.23 20.49 -20.94
C PHE A 123 5.03 19.62 -21.36
N GLU A 124 4.83 19.41 -22.65
CA GLU A 124 3.84 18.45 -23.16
C GLU A 124 4.23 17.01 -22.81
N ASP A 125 5.47 16.61 -23.12
CA ASP A 125 6.01 15.29 -22.76
C ASP A 125 5.99 15.07 -21.24
N LEU A 126 6.37 16.09 -20.47
CA LEU A 126 6.38 16.02 -19.02
C LEU A 126 4.97 15.87 -18.43
N ALA A 127 3.98 16.56 -18.99
CA ALA A 127 2.58 16.39 -18.59
C ALA A 127 2.10 14.96 -18.83
N GLN A 128 2.46 14.38 -19.97
CA GLN A 128 2.16 12.98 -20.28
C GLN A 128 2.85 12.04 -19.29
N VAL A 129 4.16 12.16 -19.06
CA VAL A 129 4.91 11.33 -18.10
C VAL A 129 4.28 11.36 -16.71
N PHE A 130 3.85 12.54 -16.25
CA PHE A 130 3.17 12.65 -14.96
C PHE A 130 1.81 11.96 -14.95
N ALA A 131 0.98 12.13 -15.98
CA ALA A 131 -0.31 11.47 -16.07
C ALA A 131 -0.16 9.94 -16.03
N GLU A 132 0.77 9.40 -16.82
CA GLU A 132 1.07 7.97 -16.86
C GLU A 132 1.56 7.46 -15.50
N PHE A 133 2.51 8.16 -14.89
CA PHE A 133 3.06 7.79 -13.60
C PHE A 133 1.98 7.77 -12.51
N VAL A 134 1.13 8.80 -12.45
CA VAL A 134 0.07 8.92 -11.44
C VAL A 134 -0.93 7.77 -11.53
N ILE A 135 -1.33 7.38 -12.74
CA ILE A 135 -2.21 6.22 -12.97
C ILE A 135 -1.52 4.93 -12.52
N LEU A 136 -0.27 4.72 -12.95
CA LEU A 136 0.48 3.53 -12.57
C LEU A 136 0.71 3.44 -11.06
N ALA A 137 1.01 4.55 -10.40
CA ALA A 137 1.22 4.61 -8.96
C ALA A 137 -0.06 4.27 -8.19
N ALA A 138 -1.19 4.87 -8.58
CA ALA A 138 -2.50 4.57 -7.99
C ALA A 138 -2.84 3.08 -8.15
N CYS A 139 -2.68 2.51 -9.36
CA CYS A 139 -2.90 1.09 -9.57
C CYS A 139 -1.96 0.21 -8.74
N ARG A 140 -0.65 0.53 -8.69
CA ARG A 140 0.36 -0.26 -7.96
C ARG A 140 0.07 -0.33 -6.46
N VAL A 141 -0.27 0.79 -5.82
CA VAL A 141 -0.54 0.79 -4.36
C VAL A 141 -1.84 0.06 -4.00
N THR A 142 -2.72 -0.14 -4.98
CA THR A 142 -3.99 -0.90 -4.88
C THR A 142 -3.93 -2.28 -5.56
N ASP A 143 -2.76 -2.71 -6.06
CA ASP A 143 -2.65 -4.05 -6.66
C ASP A 143 -2.83 -5.12 -5.59
N PRO A 144 -3.19 -6.37 -5.95
CA PRO A 144 -3.31 -7.44 -4.97
C PRO A 144 -1.99 -7.69 -4.25
N TRP A 145 -2.03 -8.00 -2.95
CA TRP A 145 -0.81 -8.19 -2.16
C TRP A 145 0.00 -9.41 -2.59
N THR A 146 -0.63 -10.46 -3.11
CA THR A 146 0.06 -11.61 -3.74
C THR A 146 0.02 -11.52 -5.25
N GLY A 147 1.19 -11.49 -5.88
CA GLY A 147 1.36 -11.59 -7.32
C GLY A 147 1.19 -13.02 -7.85
N ARG A 148 1.05 -13.14 -9.18
CA ARG A 148 0.83 -14.44 -9.89
C ARG A 148 1.95 -15.47 -9.71
N ARG A 149 3.14 -15.07 -9.22
CA ARG A 149 4.31 -15.94 -9.00
C ARG A 149 4.71 -16.03 -7.52
N GLY A 150 3.80 -15.70 -6.61
CA GLY A 150 4.08 -15.71 -5.17
C GLY A 150 4.96 -14.57 -4.67
N SER A 151 5.17 -13.52 -5.48
CA SER A 151 5.81 -12.28 -5.04
C SER A 151 4.84 -11.47 -4.17
N GLU A 152 5.31 -10.94 -3.06
CA GLU A 152 4.54 -10.05 -2.19
C GLU A 152 4.71 -8.60 -2.63
N ASN A 153 3.60 -7.88 -2.78
CA ASN A 153 3.58 -6.48 -3.16
C ASN A 153 3.38 -5.61 -1.91
N PHE A 154 3.94 -4.42 -1.96
CA PHE A 154 3.87 -3.44 -0.89
C PHE A 154 2.69 -2.49 -1.06
N VAL A 155 1.50 -2.98 -0.71
CA VAL A 155 0.19 -2.42 -1.12
C VAL A 155 -0.76 -2.31 0.05
N ILE A 156 -1.83 -1.53 -0.13
CA ILE A 156 -2.85 -1.30 0.92
C ILE A 156 -3.45 -2.61 1.44
N GLU A 157 -3.67 -3.60 0.57
CA GLU A 157 -4.27 -4.89 0.96
C GLU A 157 -3.39 -5.65 1.97
N LEU A 158 -2.05 -5.60 1.83
CA LEU A 158 -1.12 -6.20 2.78
C LEU A 158 -1.36 -5.67 4.19
N PHE A 159 -1.41 -4.35 4.32
CA PHE A 159 -1.61 -3.68 5.61
C PHE A 159 -3.02 -3.88 6.15
N THR A 160 -4.06 -3.82 5.31
CA THR A 160 -5.43 -4.14 5.73
C THR A 160 -5.48 -5.54 6.36
N ASN A 161 -4.92 -6.54 5.68
CA ASN A 161 -4.91 -7.93 6.15
C ASN A 161 -4.07 -8.10 7.43
N ALA A 162 -2.97 -7.36 7.57
CA ALA A 162 -2.14 -7.37 8.78
C ALA A 162 -2.92 -6.96 10.05
N PHE A 163 -3.90 -6.06 9.92
CA PHE A 163 -4.67 -5.54 11.05
C PHE A 163 -6.05 -6.19 11.25
N VAL A 164 -6.33 -7.33 10.61
CA VAL A 164 -7.63 -8.04 10.69
C VAL A 164 -8.15 -8.27 12.12
N ARG A 165 -7.24 -8.36 13.09
CA ARG A 165 -7.55 -8.61 14.52
C ARG A 165 -7.91 -7.37 15.30
N VAL A 166 -7.57 -6.18 14.81
CA VAL A 166 -7.97 -4.90 15.40
C VAL A 166 -9.28 -4.48 14.73
N ALA A 167 -10.38 -5.15 15.07
CA ALA A 167 -11.64 -5.09 14.31
C ALA A 167 -12.14 -3.66 13.99
N PRO A 168 -12.06 -2.66 14.89
CA PRO A 168 -12.43 -1.28 14.57
C PRO A 168 -11.53 -0.65 13.51
N LEU A 169 -10.22 -0.87 13.61
CA LEU A 169 -9.23 -0.38 12.63
C LEU A 169 -9.41 -1.09 11.29
N HIS A 170 -9.46 -2.43 11.30
CA HIS A 170 -9.65 -3.23 10.10
C HIS A 170 -10.87 -2.76 9.29
N ARG A 171 -12.00 -2.53 9.96
CA ARG A 171 -13.22 -2.02 9.30
C ARG A 171 -12.97 -0.69 8.57
N LYS A 172 -12.26 0.25 9.19
CA LYS A 172 -11.91 1.53 8.57
C LYS A 172 -10.96 1.33 7.38
N LEU A 173 -9.94 0.50 7.54
CA LEU A 173 -8.98 0.18 6.47
C LEU A 173 -9.68 -0.48 5.27
N THR A 174 -10.59 -1.43 5.49
CA THR A 174 -11.38 -2.06 4.43
C THR A 174 -12.29 -1.06 3.70
N GLN A 175 -12.89 -0.11 4.41
CA GLN A 175 -13.71 0.94 3.80
C GLN A 175 -12.88 1.86 2.88
N LEU A 176 -11.72 2.32 3.37
CA LEU A 176 -10.80 3.13 2.59
C LEU A 176 -10.26 2.36 1.37
N GLN A 177 -9.84 1.11 1.59
CA GLN A 177 -9.42 0.20 0.52
C GLN A 177 -10.51 0.05 -0.55
N SER A 178 -11.76 -0.19 -0.16
CA SER A 178 -12.87 -0.35 -1.10
C SER A 178 -13.08 0.92 -1.95
N SER A 179 -12.94 2.11 -1.37
CA SER A 179 -13.04 3.37 -2.13
C SER A 179 -11.87 3.56 -3.10
N MET A 180 -10.65 3.22 -2.69
CA MET A 180 -9.48 3.24 -3.57
C MET A 180 -9.56 2.20 -4.68
N ASP A 181 -10.09 1.00 -4.40
CA ASP A 181 -10.32 -0.05 -5.39
C ASP A 181 -11.40 0.36 -6.42
N GLU A 182 -12.44 1.07 -5.97
CA GLU A 182 -13.41 1.68 -6.89
C GLU A 182 -12.74 2.68 -7.82
N HIS A 183 -11.85 3.54 -7.31
CA HIS A 183 -11.07 4.44 -8.14
C HIS A 183 -10.18 3.67 -9.13
N ARG A 184 -9.46 2.64 -8.66
CA ARG A 184 -8.62 1.76 -9.48
C ARG A 184 -9.41 1.18 -10.65
N SER A 185 -10.63 0.68 -10.41
CA SER A 185 -11.47 0.09 -11.46
C SER A 185 -11.75 1.04 -12.63
N ARG A 186 -11.83 2.35 -12.36
CA ARG A 186 -12.06 3.39 -13.38
C ARG A 186 -10.83 3.66 -14.23
N ILE A 187 -9.64 3.46 -13.68
CA ILE A 187 -8.36 3.76 -14.34
C ILE A 187 -7.63 2.51 -14.83
N GLU A 188 -8.13 1.30 -14.52
CA GLU A 188 -7.49 0.04 -14.88
C GLU A 188 -7.37 -0.15 -16.41
N LYS A 189 -8.38 0.28 -17.18
CA LYS A 189 -8.30 0.27 -18.65
C LYS A 189 -7.16 1.17 -19.15
N ALA A 190 -6.98 2.34 -18.55
CA ALA A 190 -5.88 3.25 -18.90
C ALA A 190 -4.53 2.63 -18.54
N ARG A 191 -4.41 2.02 -17.34
CA ARG A 191 -3.22 1.25 -16.94
C ARG A 191 -2.90 0.15 -17.96
N HIS A 192 -3.88 -0.66 -18.36
CA HIS A 192 -3.67 -1.72 -19.34
C HIS A 192 -3.14 -1.17 -20.67
N LYS A 193 -3.71 -0.06 -21.17
CA LYS A 193 -3.24 0.62 -22.38
C LYS A 193 -1.81 1.15 -22.24
N LEU A 194 -1.43 1.66 -21.07
CA LEU A 194 -0.05 2.11 -20.80
C LEU A 194 0.95 0.94 -20.76
N THR A 195 0.55 -0.17 -20.14
CA THR A 195 1.43 -1.36 -20.03
C THR A 195 1.49 -2.19 -21.30
N ALA A 196 0.41 -2.24 -22.08
CA ALA A 196 0.37 -2.88 -23.38
C ALA A 196 1.00 -1.91 -24.38
N HIS A 197 2.33 -1.99 -24.50
CA HIS A 197 3.19 -1.19 -25.38
C HIS A 197 2.42 -0.41 -26.46
N ALA A 198 2.13 0.86 -26.18
CA ALA A 198 1.77 1.84 -27.20
C ALA A 198 0.70 1.35 -28.19
N ASP A 199 -0.44 0.85 -27.68
CA ASP A 199 -1.56 0.46 -28.53
C ASP A 199 -1.85 1.56 -29.57
N ARG A 200 -1.64 1.22 -30.85
CA ARG A 200 -1.66 2.17 -31.96
C ARG A 200 -3.00 2.90 -32.04
N GLU A 201 -4.09 2.20 -31.78
CA GLU A 201 -5.44 2.79 -31.84
C GLU A 201 -5.63 3.82 -30.72
N THR A 202 -5.17 3.53 -29.51
CA THR A 202 -5.17 4.47 -28.38
C THR A 202 -4.30 5.69 -28.63
N ILE A 203 -3.11 5.53 -29.22
CA ILE A 203 -2.23 6.66 -29.56
C ILE A 203 -2.86 7.52 -30.65
N MET A 204 -3.45 6.88 -31.67
CA MET A 204 -4.06 7.59 -32.80
C MET A 204 -5.38 8.29 -32.42
N SER A 205 -6.10 7.82 -31.40
CA SER A 205 -7.37 8.44 -30.98
C SER A 205 -7.17 9.71 -30.14
N GLY A 206 -5.99 9.92 -29.55
CA GLY A 206 -5.71 11.08 -28.70
C GLY A 206 -6.60 11.19 -27.47
N GLU A 207 -7.29 10.10 -27.10
CA GLU A 207 -8.18 10.11 -25.93
C GLU A 207 -7.36 10.24 -24.63
N PRO A 208 -7.79 11.09 -23.69
CA PRO A 208 -7.10 11.21 -22.41
C PRO A 208 -7.07 9.85 -21.69
N LEU A 209 -5.88 9.47 -21.25
CA LEU A 209 -5.63 8.27 -20.46
C LEU A 209 -6.24 8.46 -19.07
N GLY A 210 -7.52 8.13 -18.91
CA GLY A 210 -8.17 8.12 -17.60
C GLY A 210 -9.59 8.68 -17.63
N ALA A 211 -10.55 7.89 -17.16
CA ALA A 211 -11.95 8.28 -17.07
C ALA A 211 -12.33 8.94 -15.72
N ALA A 212 -11.35 9.17 -14.83
CA ALA A 212 -11.61 9.68 -13.49
C ALA A 212 -11.62 11.22 -13.45
N THR A 213 -12.61 11.80 -12.77
CA THR A 213 -12.69 13.24 -12.54
C THR A 213 -11.63 13.71 -11.52
N TRP A 214 -11.34 15.01 -11.49
CA TRP A 214 -10.46 15.58 -10.49
C TRP A 214 -10.92 15.32 -9.05
N SER A 215 -12.24 15.44 -8.79
CA SER A 215 -12.79 15.12 -7.47
C SER A 215 -12.58 13.66 -7.07
N GLN A 216 -12.64 12.73 -8.03
CA GLN A 216 -12.36 11.31 -7.77
C GLN A 216 -10.88 11.06 -7.49
N TRP A 217 -9.96 11.80 -8.13
CA TRP A 217 -8.54 11.77 -7.79
C TRP A 217 -8.28 12.35 -6.40
N GLU A 218 -8.89 13.49 -6.06
CA GLU A 218 -8.73 14.08 -4.74
C GLU A 218 -9.22 13.16 -3.64
N GLN A 219 -10.35 12.48 -3.86
CA GLN A 219 -10.87 11.46 -2.95
C GLN A 219 -9.89 10.29 -2.77
N PHE A 220 -9.36 9.73 -3.87
CA PHE A 220 -8.38 8.64 -3.82
C PHE A 220 -7.18 9.00 -2.92
N TRP A 221 -6.59 10.17 -3.13
CA TRP A 221 -5.42 10.58 -2.35
C TRP A 221 -5.75 10.94 -0.90
N LYS A 222 -6.96 11.46 -0.65
CA LYS A 222 -7.45 11.65 0.71
C LYS A 222 -7.57 10.30 1.44
N ASP A 223 -8.18 9.32 0.80
CA ASP A 223 -8.35 7.99 1.37
C ASP A 223 -7.02 7.29 1.61
N LEU A 224 -6.06 7.43 0.69
CA LEU A 224 -4.70 6.94 0.89
C LEU A 224 -4.00 7.61 2.08
N GLY A 225 -4.18 8.93 2.24
CA GLY A 225 -3.65 9.68 3.38
C GLY A 225 -4.25 9.23 4.71
N ASP A 226 -5.57 9.10 4.78
CA ASP A 226 -6.28 8.60 5.95
C ASP A 226 -5.87 7.15 6.27
N PHE A 227 -5.68 6.31 5.25
CA PHE A 227 -5.22 4.93 5.38
C PHE A 227 -3.83 4.88 6.03
N VAL A 228 -2.86 5.61 5.45
CA VAL A 228 -1.48 5.65 5.97
C VAL A 228 -1.45 6.20 7.39
N SER A 229 -2.22 7.25 7.68
CA SER A 229 -2.30 7.81 9.03
C SER A 229 -2.80 6.78 10.05
N LEU A 230 -3.86 6.02 9.72
CA LEU A 230 -4.41 5.00 10.61
C LEU A 230 -3.43 3.85 10.86
N VAL A 231 -2.75 3.38 9.82
CA VAL A 231 -1.72 2.33 9.94
C VAL A 231 -0.55 2.84 10.78
N HIS A 232 -0.10 4.07 10.54
CA HIS A 232 1.01 4.67 11.27
C HIS A 232 0.67 4.89 12.75
N GLU A 233 -0.51 5.43 13.05
CA GLU A 233 -1.00 5.62 14.43
C GLU A 233 -1.07 4.29 15.18
N GLN A 234 -1.54 3.22 14.54
CA GLN A 234 -1.61 1.90 15.14
C GLN A 234 -0.23 1.34 15.53
N VAL A 235 0.83 1.68 14.80
CA VAL A 235 2.18 1.13 15.00
C VAL A 235 3.07 2.04 15.84
N PHE A 236 2.93 3.36 15.70
CA PHE A 236 3.82 4.35 16.31
C PHE A 236 3.16 5.26 17.33
N ASP A 237 1.84 5.13 17.55
CA ASP A 237 1.07 6.03 18.43
C ASP A 237 1.17 7.50 17.99
N SER A 238 1.36 7.73 16.68
CA SER A 238 1.47 9.06 16.09
C SER A 238 0.82 9.10 14.71
N SER A 239 0.11 10.19 14.41
CA SER A 239 -0.42 10.42 13.06
C SER A 239 0.70 10.70 12.07
N PHE A 240 0.41 10.47 10.78
CA PHE A 240 1.33 10.69 9.69
C PHE A 240 0.60 11.32 8.51
N ASP A 241 1.14 12.43 7.97
CA ASP A 241 0.55 13.12 6.82
C ASP A 241 1.42 12.91 5.58
N ILE A 242 0.87 12.20 4.59
CA ILE A 242 1.54 11.95 3.30
C ILE A 242 1.78 13.24 2.47
N ARG A 243 1.24 14.39 2.90
CA ARG A 243 1.44 15.71 2.28
C ARG A 243 2.64 16.48 2.83
N ALA A 244 3.37 15.92 3.80
CA ALA A 244 4.42 16.64 4.54
C ALA A 244 5.63 17.10 3.68
N ALA A 245 5.81 16.56 2.47
CA ALA A 245 7.02 16.79 1.66
C ALA A 245 7.19 18.23 1.09
N MET A 246 6.29 19.19 1.37
CA MET A 246 6.36 20.60 0.92
C MET A 246 6.58 20.82 -0.60
N VAL A 247 6.39 19.80 -1.43
CA VAL A 247 6.73 19.78 -2.86
C VAL A 247 6.02 20.82 -3.72
N ARG A 248 4.90 21.36 -3.23
CA ARG A 248 4.18 22.43 -3.92
C ARG A 248 5.04 23.68 -4.08
N GLY A 249 5.91 23.98 -3.12
CA GLY A 249 6.82 25.13 -3.18
C GLY A 249 7.80 25.03 -4.34
N ASP A 250 8.33 23.84 -4.62
CA ASP A 250 9.26 23.63 -5.73
C ASP A 250 8.59 23.85 -7.09
N ALA A 251 7.36 23.36 -7.29
CA ALA A 251 6.59 23.65 -8.51
C ALA A 251 6.31 25.15 -8.67
N GLU A 252 5.98 25.85 -7.58
CA GLU A 252 5.77 27.30 -7.59
C GLU A 252 7.04 28.06 -7.96
N MET A 253 8.21 27.61 -7.47
CA MET A 253 9.50 28.19 -7.84
C MET A 253 9.83 28.00 -9.31
N VAL A 254 9.57 26.82 -9.87
CA VAL A 254 9.74 26.55 -11.31
C VAL A 254 8.89 27.51 -12.14
N LEU A 255 7.60 27.62 -11.82
CA LEU A 255 6.68 28.49 -12.55
C LEU A 255 7.08 29.97 -12.47
N LYS A 256 7.49 30.43 -11.28
CA LYS A 256 8.00 31.78 -11.09
C LYS A 256 9.25 32.06 -11.93
N LYS A 257 10.12 31.07 -12.11
CA LYS A 257 11.34 31.20 -12.91
C LYS A 257 11.10 31.21 -14.40
N LEU A 258 10.04 30.55 -14.88
CA LEU A 258 9.67 30.57 -16.30
C LEU A 258 9.08 31.92 -16.74
N GLN A 259 8.56 32.70 -15.79
CA GLN A 259 7.93 34.00 -16.03
C GLN A 259 8.88 35.20 -15.88
N ALA A 260 10.11 34.96 -15.40
CA ALA A 260 11.13 35.98 -15.17
C ALA A 260 12.04 36.12 -16.39
#